data_AF-A0A0N1DV16-F1
#
_entry.id   AF-A0A0N1DV16-F1
#
_cell.length_a   1.000
_cell.length_b   1.000
_cell.length_c   1.000
_cell.angle_alpha   90.00
_cell.angle_beta   90.00
_cell.angle_gamma   90.00
#
_symmetry.space_group_name_H-M   'P 1'
#
loop_
_entity.id
_entity.type
_entity.pdbx_description
1 polymer ?
#
loop_
_entity_poly.entity_id
_entity_poly.type
_entity_poly.pdbx_seq_one_letter_code
_entity_poly.pdbx_strand_id
1 'polypeptide(L)'
;MNLYSTLQIGDYHINHCEDFLITKNIGNDKILCAVMDGCSTAMDSHFASTLIGKVLRKIAIEIGYKELYESNNNLTDIDAELKSIVKDVFKELISLKNQLMLDEKELLSTLTILLYNKKKTRALF
;
A
#
# COMPACT_ATOMS: atom_id res chain seq x y z
N MET A 1 -16.45 -2.00 -13.77
CA MET A 1 -14.99 -2.23 -13.92
C MET A 1 -14.67 -3.52 -13.22
N ASN A 2 -13.99 -4.45 -13.91
CA ASN A 2 -13.53 -5.70 -13.31
C ASN A 2 -12.06 -5.53 -12.92
N LEU A 3 -11.68 -6.02 -11.74
CA LEU A 3 -10.30 -6.04 -11.27
C LEU A 3 -9.86 -7.50 -11.20
N TYR A 4 -8.78 -7.81 -11.91
CA TYR A 4 -8.17 -9.13 -11.91
C TYR A 4 -6.81 -9.01 -11.23
N SER A 5 -6.49 -9.96 -10.37
CA SER A 5 -5.21 -10.01 -9.68
C SER A 5 -4.74 -11.46 -9.58
N THR A 6 -3.43 -11.61 -9.57
CA THR A 6 -2.76 -12.89 -9.30
C THR A 6 -1.50 -12.61 -8.51
N LEU A 7 -1.14 -13.55 -7.64
CA LEU A 7 0.12 -13.58 -6.92
C LEU A 7 0.57 -15.03 -6.95
N GLN A 8 1.80 -15.27 -7.40
CA GLN A 8 2.32 -16.61 -7.56
C GLN A 8 3.76 -16.65 -7.06
N ILE A 9 4.05 -17.64 -6.21
CA ILE A 9 5.41 -17.95 -5.81
C ILE A 9 6.14 -18.61 -6.98
N GLY A 10 7.35 -18.14 -7.28
CA GLY A 10 8.20 -18.75 -8.30
C GLY A 10 8.77 -20.09 -7.83
N ASP A 11 9.06 -21.00 -8.77
CA ASP A 11 9.52 -22.37 -8.49
C ASP A 11 10.80 -22.46 -7.64
N TYR A 12 11.60 -21.39 -7.62
CA TYR A 12 12.86 -21.29 -6.87
C TYR A 12 12.69 -20.70 -5.45
N HIS A 13 11.51 -20.19 -5.09
CA HIS A 13 11.20 -19.74 -3.73
C HIS A 13 10.48 -20.86 -2.98
N ILE A 14 11.18 -21.49 -2.04
CA ILE A 14 10.69 -22.72 -1.38
C ILE A 14 9.80 -22.47 -0.16
N ASN A 15 9.87 -21.28 0.45
CA ASN A 15 9.22 -20.99 1.74
C ASN A 15 8.08 -19.98 1.61
N HIS A 16 8.38 -18.80 1.06
CA HIS A 16 7.44 -17.67 1.01
C HIS A 16 7.50 -16.99 -0.36
N CYS A 17 6.35 -16.47 -0.80
CA CYS A 17 6.28 -15.51 -1.88
C CYS A 17 6.73 -14.16 -1.32
N GLU A 18 7.76 -13.56 -1.90
CA GLU A 18 8.32 -12.30 -1.41
C GLU A 18 7.52 -11.08 -1.91
N ASP A 19 6.61 -11.31 -2.85
CA ASP A 19 5.69 -10.31 -3.36
C ASP A 19 4.44 -10.20 -2.49
N PHE A 20 3.82 -9.02 -2.50
CA PHE A 20 2.51 -8.82 -1.89
C PHE A 20 1.66 -7.89 -2.74
N LEU A 21 0.35 -8.19 -2.82
CA LEU A 21 -0.63 -7.35 -3.50
C LEU A 21 -1.76 -6.91 -2.59
N ILE A 22 -2.26 -5.70 -2.87
CA ILE A 22 -3.44 -5.15 -2.21
C ILE A 22 -4.35 -4.49 -3.24
N THR A 23 -5.65 -4.71 -3.07
CA THR A 23 -6.71 -3.96 -3.74
C THR A 23 -7.75 -3.60 -2.70
N LYS A 24 -8.01 -2.31 -2.51
CA LYS A 24 -8.99 -1.80 -1.55
C LYS A 24 -9.77 -0.63 -2.13
N ASN A 25 -11.08 -0.60 -1.87
CA ASN A 25 -11.82 0.65 -2.00
C ASN A 25 -11.36 1.58 -0.87
N ILE A 26 -11.10 2.84 -1.22
CA ILE A 26 -10.80 3.88 -0.23
C ILE A 26 -11.82 4.99 -0.43
N GLY A 27 -12.38 5.46 0.68
CA GLY A 27 -13.46 6.43 0.62
C GLY A 27 -14.68 5.92 -0.17
N ASN A 28 -15.43 6.86 -0.74
CA ASN A 28 -16.66 6.53 -1.47
C ASN A 28 -16.45 6.17 -2.95
N ASP A 29 -15.44 6.73 -3.60
CA ASP A 29 -15.31 6.70 -5.06
C ASP A 29 -13.93 6.33 -5.58
N LYS A 30 -13.04 5.79 -4.74
CA LYS A 30 -11.66 5.48 -5.15
C LYS A 30 -11.29 4.02 -4.92
N ILE A 31 -10.30 3.57 -5.66
CA ILE A 31 -9.66 2.26 -5.50
C ILE A 31 -8.16 2.49 -5.37
N LEU A 32 -7.59 1.90 -4.32
CA LEU A 32 -6.15 1.78 -4.11
C LEU A 32 -5.71 0.38 -4.50
N CYS A 33 -4.77 0.29 -5.43
CA CYS A 33 -4.06 -0.95 -5.73
C CYS A 33 -2.58 -0.75 -5.44
N ALA A 34 -1.91 -1.76 -4.90
CA ALA A 34 -0.46 -1.71 -4.81
C ALA A 34 0.14 -3.11 -4.94
N VAL A 35 1.38 -3.12 -5.44
CA VAL A 35 2.24 -4.29 -5.55
C VAL A 35 3.56 -3.94 -4.87
N MET A 36 4.02 -4.84 -4.02
CA MET A 36 5.31 -4.79 -3.38
C MET A 36 6.10 -6.02 -3.79
N ASP A 37 7.38 -5.83 -4.10
CA ASP A 37 8.33 -6.90 -4.40
C ASP A 37 9.42 -6.84 -3.32
N GLY A 38 9.52 -7.89 -2.51
CA GLY A 38 10.48 -8.02 -1.42
C GLY A 38 11.87 -8.34 -1.96
N CYS A 39 12.91 -7.68 -1.47
CA CYS A 39 14.26 -7.90 -1.99
C CYS A 39 14.84 -9.24 -1.50
N SER A 40 15.02 -10.23 -2.39
CA SER A 40 15.48 -11.58 -2.03
C SER A 40 16.84 -11.65 -1.33
N THR A 41 17.68 -10.61 -1.43
CA THR A 41 18.97 -10.52 -0.73
C THR A 41 18.88 -9.82 0.64
N ALA A 42 17.70 -9.33 1.01
CA ALA A 42 17.42 -8.69 2.28
C ALA A 42 17.25 -9.72 3.40
N MET A 43 17.19 -9.25 4.65
CA MET A 43 17.13 -10.15 5.81
C MET A 43 15.77 -10.86 5.93
N ASP A 44 14.68 -10.17 5.60
CA ASP A 44 13.33 -10.75 5.56
C ASP A 44 12.46 -10.05 4.51
N SER A 45 12.59 -10.51 3.27
CA SER A 45 11.94 -9.98 2.06
C SER A 45 10.41 -10.09 2.10
N HIS A 46 9.89 -11.26 2.50
CA HIS A 46 8.46 -11.53 2.64
C HIS A 46 7.83 -10.71 3.77
N PHE A 47 8.53 -10.54 4.89
CA PHE A 47 8.08 -9.66 5.96
C PHE A 47 7.98 -8.21 5.48
N ALA A 48 9.00 -7.70 4.79
CA ALA A 48 9.03 -6.32 4.31
C ALA A 48 7.82 -6.01 3.41
N SER A 49 7.59 -6.81 2.37
CA SER A 49 6.48 -6.59 1.42
C SER A 49 5.12 -6.74 2.10
N THR A 50 4.96 -7.72 3.00
CA THR A 50 3.73 -7.93 3.78
C THR A 50 3.47 -6.78 4.77
N LEU A 51 4.50 -6.26 5.43
CA LEU A 51 4.40 -5.15 6.37
C LEU A 51 3.92 -3.88 5.67
N ILE A 52 4.52 -3.52 4.53
CA ILE A 52 4.09 -2.37 3.72
C ILE A 52 2.63 -2.56 3.29
N GLY A 53 2.25 -3.77 2.84
CA GLY A 53 0.87 -4.08 2.50
C GLY A 53 -0.10 -3.94 3.66
N LYS A 54 0.31 -4.32 4.88
CA LYS A 54 -0.49 -4.14 6.10
C LYS A 54 -0.65 -2.65 6.48
N VAL A 55 0.43 -1.86 6.36
CA VAL A 55 0.40 -0.41 6.58
C VAL A 55 -0.54 0.28 5.60
N LEU A 56 -0.47 -0.06 4.30
CA LEU A 56 -1.40 0.47 3.30
C LEU A 56 -2.86 0.11 3.59
N ARG A 57 -3.14 -1.12 4.09
CA ARG A 57 -4.50 -1.50 4.53
C ARG A 57 -4.99 -0.63 5.68
N LYS A 58 -4.14 -0.32 6.65
CA LYS A 58 -4.46 0.57 7.77
C LYS A 58 -4.82 1.97 7.25
N ILE A 59 -3.96 2.57 6.44
CA ILE A 59 -4.15 3.93 5.88
C ILE A 59 -5.46 3.99 5.06
N ALA A 60 -5.72 3.00 4.22
CA ALA A 60 -6.95 2.90 3.44
C ALA A 60 -8.22 2.92 4.31
N ILE A 61 -8.20 2.23 5.46
CA ILE A 61 -9.31 2.19 6.41
C ILE A 61 -9.48 3.54 7.10
N GLU A 62 -8.38 4.17 7.53
CA GLU A 62 -8.40 5.48 8.20
C GLU A 62 -8.93 6.58 7.29
N ILE A 63 -8.53 6.59 6.01
CA ILE A 63 -9.08 7.52 5.00
C ILE A 63 -10.60 7.31 4.86
N GLY A 64 -11.05 6.05 4.78
CA GLY A 64 -12.47 5.72 4.72
C GLY A 64 -13.25 6.27 5.91
N TYR A 65 -12.73 6.12 7.13
CA TYR A 65 -13.35 6.71 8.32
C TYR A 65 -13.35 8.23 8.27
N LYS A 66 -12.24 8.85 7.89
CA LYS A 66 -12.12 10.32 7.82
C LYS A 66 -13.15 10.92 6.86
N GLU A 67 -13.33 10.34 5.67
CA GLU A 67 -14.34 10.80 4.71
C GLU A 67 -15.79 10.66 5.23
N LEU A 68 -16.08 9.68 6.10
CA LEU A 68 -17.41 9.50 6.68
C LEU A 68 -17.76 10.60 7.71
N TYR A 69 -16.76 11.08 8.46
CA TYR A 69 -16.96 12.10 9.50
C TYR A 69 -16.80 13.53 8.98
N GLU A 70 -15.90 13.74 8.01
CA GLU A 70 -15.55 15.05 7.47
C GLU A 70 -16.27 15.32 6.14
N SER A 71 -17.61 15.27 6.13
CA SER A 71 -18.53 15.41 4.96
C SER A 71 -18.33 16.64 4.03
N ASN A 72 -17.27 17.41 4.19
CA ASN A 72 -16.87 18.48 3.30
C ASN A 72 -16.22 17.91 2.03
N ASN A 73 -17.02 17.96 0.96
CA ASN A 73 -16.71 17.71 -0.45
C ASN A 73 -15.55 18.58 -0.98
N ASN A 74 -14.36 18.47 -0.43
CA ASN A 74 -13.18 18.89 -1.17
C ASN A 74 -12.90 17.78 -2.18
N LEU A 75 -13.08 18.12 -3.46
CA LEU A 75 -12.55 17.36 -4.58
C LEU A 75 -11.03 17.34 -4.42
N THR A 76 -10.52 16.46 -3.55
CA THR A 76 -9.10 16.35 -3.29
C THR A 76 -8.43 16.03 -4.62
N ASP A 77 -7.41 16.81 -4.93
CA ASP A 77 -6.57 16.52 -6.06
C ASP A 77 -5.96 15.13 -5.86
N ILE A 78 -6.18 14.24 -6.83
CA ILE A 78 -5.80 12.83 -6.72
C ILE A 78 -4.28 12.69 -6.60
N ASP A 79 -3.52 13.62 -7.18
CA ASP A 79 -2.06 13.71 -7.05
C ASP A 79 -1.65 14.03 -5.60
N ALA A 80 -2.30 15.01 -4.97
CA ALA A 80 -2.05 15.37 -3.59
C ALA A 80 -2.43 14.24 -2.62
N GLU A 81 -3.53 13.54 -2.91
CA GLU A 81 -3.98 12.40 -2.10
C GLU A 81 -3.00 11.21 -2.19
N LEU A 82 -2.55 10.85 -3.40
CA LEU A 82 -1.56 9.79 -3.58
C LEU A 82 -0.24 10.14 -2.85
N LYS A 83 0.23 11.38 -2.96
CA LYS A 83 1.41 11.86 -2.22
C LYS A 83 1.22 11.78 -0.71
N SER A 84 0.02 12.09 -0.21
CA SER A 84 -0.28 11.94 1.22
C SER A 84 -0.22 10.49 1.66
N ILE A 85 -0.82 9.57 0.89
CA ILE A 85 -0.80 8.13 1.18
C ILE A 85 0.64 7.63 1.27
N VAL A 86 1.48 7.94 0.28
CA VAL A 86 2.90 7.53 0.29
C VAL A 86 3.63 8.12 1.50
N LYS A 87 3.41 9.40 1.81
CA LYS A 87 4.01 10.04 3.00
C LYS A 87 3.60 9.33 4.29
N ASP A 88 2.34 8.96 4.42
CA ASP A 88 1.81 8.29 5.60
C ASP A 88 2.33 6.85 5.72
N VAL A 89 2.54 6.14 4.60
CA VAL A 89 3.25 4.84 4.60
C VAL A 89 4.62 4.98 5.23
N PHE A 90 5.44 5.93 4.78
CA PHE A 90 6.79 6.11 5.33
C PHE A 90 6.78 6.52 6.81
N LYS A 91 5.86 7.38 7.24
CA LYS A 91 5.72 7.74 8.66
C LYS A 91 5.42 6.51 9.52
N GLU A 92 4.48 5.68 9.08
CA GLU A 92 4.11 4.45 9.78
C GLU A 92 5.26 3.45 9.81
N LEU A 93 5.97 3.27 8.70
CA LEU A 93 7.15 2.40 8.64
C LEU A 93 8.26 2.87 9.58
N ILE A 94 8.54 4.18 9.66
CA ILE A 94 9.52 4.73 10.61
C ILE A 94 9.07 4.47 12.05
N SER A 95 7.79 4.63 12.35
CA SER A 95 7.25 4.33 13.69
C SER A 95 7.42 2.85 14.04
N LEU A 96 7.03 1.95 13.13
CA LEU A 96 7.12 0.51 13.32
C LEU A 96 8.56 0.03 13.41
N LYS A 97 9.47 0.57 12.59
CA LYS A 97 10.91 0.31 12.67
C LYS A 97 11.41 0.54 14.10
N ASN A 98 11.07 1.67 14.70
CA ASN A 98 11.50 2.00 16.06
C ASN A 98 10.82 1.15 17.14
N GLN A 99 9.52 0.89 17.00
CA GLN A 99 8.75 0.13 17.99
C GLN A 99 9.15 -1.35 18.03
N LEU A 100 9.47 -1.92 16.88
CA LEU A 100 9.85 -3.32 16.73
C LEU A 100 11.38 -3.52 16.67
N MET A 101 12.16 -2.44 16.79
CA MET A 101 13.62 -2.43 16.68
C MET A 101 14.15 -3.06 15.39
N LEU A 102 13.48 -2.78 14.26
CA LEU A 102 13.84 -3.35 12.96
C LEU A 102 15.07 -2.66 12.36
N ASP A 103 15.92 -3.45 11.71
CA ASP A 103 16.99 -2.95 10.85
C ASP A 103 16.45 -2.51 9.49
N GLU A 104 17.18 -1.64 8.80
CA GLU A 104 16.81 -1.22 7.43
C GLU A 104 16.82 -2.40 6.46
N LYS A 105 17.69 -3.39 6.69
CA LYS A 105 17.77 -4.62 5.90
C LYS A 105 16.56 -5.54 6.07
N GLU A 106 15.74 -5.35 7.10
CA GLU A 106 14.47 -6.07 7.29
C GLU A 106 13.29 -5.40 6.56
N LEU A 107 13.51 -4.21 5.99
CA LEU A 107 12.45 -3.38 5.41
C LEU A 107 12.63 -3.14 3.90
N LEU A 108 13.53 -3.87 3.24
CA LEU A 108 13.84 -3.69 1.83
C LEU A 108 12.78 -4.33 0.93
N SER A 109 11.91 -3.49 0.36
CA SER A 109 10.92 -3.88 -0.63
C SER A 109 10.57 -2.69 -1.54
N THR A 110 10.15 -2.96 -2.78
CA THR A 110 9.60 -1.94 -3.68
C THR A 110 8.13 -1.65 -3.35
N LEU A 111 7.62 -0.52 -3.82
CA LEU A 111 6.19 -0.19 -3.76
C LEU A 111 5.77 0.47 -5.06
N THR A 112 4.96 -0.23 -5.85
CA THR A 112 4.19 0.35 -6.95
C THR A 112 2.76 0.54 -6.49
N ILE A 113 2.23 1.75 -6.57
CA ILE A 113 0.92 2.10 -6.04
C ILE A 113 0.08 2.80 -7.11
N LEU A 114 -1.21 2.51 -7.14
CA LEU A 114 -2.19 3.08 -8.05
C LEU A 114 -3.35 3.62 -7.23
N LEU A 115 -3.69 4.89 -7.44
CA LEU A 115 -4.95 5.47 -6.97
C LEU A 115 -5.85 5.77 -8.16
N TYR A 116 -7.02 5.15 -8.18
CA TYR A 116 -8.03 5.32 -9.22
C TYR A 116 -9.29 5.99 -8.66
N ASN A 117 -9.70 7.12 -9.23
CA ASN A 117 -10.98 7.77 -8.94
C ASN A 117 -12.05 7.33 -9.95
N LYS A 118 -13.09 6.67 -9.47
CA LYS A 118 -14.20 6.12 -10.26
C LYS A 118 -15.06 7.22 -10.90
N LYS A 119 -15.30 8.34 -10.21
CA LYS A 119 -16.14 9.45 -10.71
C LYS A 119 -15.47 10.21 -11.84
N LYS A 120 -14.18 10.52 -11.69
CA LYS A 120 -13.37 11.26 -12.68
C LYS A 120 -12.73 10.37 -13.73
N THR A 121 -12.87 9.04 -13.60
CA THR A 121 -12.24 8.05 -14.50
C THR A 121 -10.73 8.29 -14.68
N ARG A 122 -10.07 8.72 -13.59
CA ARG A 122 -8.65 9.12 -13.59
C ARG A 122 -7.86 8.21 -12.67
N ALA A 123 -6.71 7.75 -13.16
CA ALA A 123 -5.73 6.95 -12.44
C ALA A 123 -4.42 7.74 -12.29
N LEU A 124 -3.72 7.52 -11.19
CA LEU A 124 -2.34 7.95 -10.97
C LEU A 124 -1.52 6.81 -10.40
N PHE A 125 -0.27 6.71 -10.84
CA PHE A 125 0.72 5.71 -10.44
C PHE A 125 1.94 6.41 -9.84
#